data_AF-A0A936WK09-F1
#
_entry.id   AF-A0A936WK09-F1
#
_cell.length_a   1.000
_cell.length_b   1.000
_cell.length_c   1.000
_cell.angle_alpha   90.00
_cell.angle_beta   90.00
_cell.angle_gamma   90.00
#
_symmetry.space_group_name_H-M   'P 1'
#
loop_
_entity.id
_entity.type
_entity.pdbx_description
1 polymer ?
#
loop_
_entity_poly.entity_id
_entity_poly.type
_entity_poly.pdbx_seq_one_letter_code
_entity_poly.pdbx_strand_id
1 'polypeptide(L)'
;MKTPSTLIVIAQALCAFALQAQVRVDRPVELVGSSGTQRQVLGLAPASDPGDALDAATEQGGGHRFATTVTGIQWNVQLPGLSGEPSAGTELNVRTPTIAPGDVSVTVNGFGPYAVEISPGVPLLGDQLTEGTMASLVFEGNHFQLLNGPTHVRRTCPAGMVAVGDQFCIEQTERITTDFFTAAVNCALENRRLCTWGEWAAACTRRVELDLYTMVGNWEWTNSSANEDQSVRVVGYLSCTTSGTRLATDAVFAVSRCCYSR
;
A
#
# COMPACT_ATOMS: atom_id res chain seq x y z
N MET A 1 74.82 -34.52 -36.16
CA MET A 1 73.93 -33.42 -36.60
C MET A 1 72.63 -33.48 -35.81
N LYS A 2 72.49 -32.69 -34.74
CA LYS A 2 71.23 -32.41 -34.05
C LYS A 2 71.34 -31.05 -33.36
N THR A 3 70.56 -30.10 -33.85
CA THR A 3 69.89 -29.02 -33.11
C THR A 3 68.42 -29.14 -33.53
N PRO A 4 67.41 -28.91 -32.65
CA PRO A 4 67.16 -27.54 -32.20
C PRO A 4 66.47 -27.35 -30.81
N SER A 5 66.62 -26.10 -30.34
CA SER A 5 65.59 -25.23 -29.75
C SER A 5 64.85 -25.64 -28.47
N THR A 6 65.32 -25.07 -27.37
CA THR A 6 64.52 -24.75 -26.16
C THR A 6 64.25 -23.25 -26.17
N LEU A 7 63.08 -22.82 -26.66
CA LEU A 7 62.61 -21.44 -26.53
C LEU A 7 61.09 -21.42 -26.29
N ILE A 8 60.70 -20.71 -25.21
CA ILE A 8 59.42 -20.03 -24.98
C ILE A 8 58.19 -20.93 -24.69
N VAL A 9 57.96 -21.26 -23.40
CA VAL A 9 56.62 -21.56 -22.85
C VAL A 9 56.49 -21.04 -21.40
N ILE A 10 56.81 -19.76 -21.14
CA ILE A 10 56.57 -19.15 -19.80
C ILE A 10 55.74 -17.85 -19.88
N ALA A 11 55.37 -17.37 -21.08
CA ALA A 11 54.66 -16.10 -21.25
C ALA A 11 53.11 -16.20 -21.29
N GLN A 12 52.51 -17.39 -21.17
CA GLN A 12 51.04 -17.55 -21.27
C GLN A 12 50.30 -17.76 -19.93
N ALA A 13 51.01 -17.87 -18.81
CA ALA A 13 50.39 -18.14 -17.51
C ALA A 13 49.97 -16.88 -16.71
N LEU A 14 50.14 -15.67 -17.27
CA LEU A 14 49.96 -14.40 -16.54
C LEU A 14 48.76 -13.54 -16.96
N CYS A 15 47.96 -13.95 -17.95
CA CYS A 15 46.89 -13.09 -18.51
C CYS A 15 45.44 -13.50 -18.18
N ALA A 16 45.20 -14.36 -17.18
CA ALA A 16 43.82 -14.80 -16.86
C ALA A 16 43.40 -14.63 -15.39
N PHE A 17 44.12 -13.81 -14.61
CA PHE A 17 43.57 -13.33 -13.36
C PHE A 17 42.63 -12.17 -13.67
N ALA A 18 41.35 -12.48 -13.88
CA ALA A 18 40.30 -11.49 -13.75
C ALA A 18 40.35 -10.98 -12.30
N LEU A 19 41.05 -9.88 -12.08
CA LEU A 19 40.99 -9.10 -10.85
C LEU A 19 39.54 -8.65 -10.69
N GLN A 20 38.75 -9.45 -9.97
CA GLN A 20 37.44 -9.09 -9.48
C GLN A 20 37.64 -8.02 -8.42
N ALA A 21 37.85 -6.78 -8.87
CA ALA A 21 37.88 -5.62 -7.99
C ALA A 21 36.43 -5.31 -7.58
N GLN A 22 35.98 -5.92 -6.48
CA GLN A 22 34.71 -5.52 -5.86
C GLN A 22 34.91 -4.16 -5.21
N VAL A 23 34.33 -3.12 -5.80
CA VAL A 23 34.32 -1.78 -5.20
C VAL A 23 33.24 -1.77 -4.14
N ARG A 24 33.64 -1.83 -2.87
CA ARG A 24 32.73 -1.65 -1.74
C ARG A 24 32.54 -0.16 -1.51
N VAL A 25 31.31 0.33 -1.69
CA VAL A 25 30.96 1.72 -1.43
C VAL A 25 30.12 1.73 -0.15
N ASP A 26 30.54 2.54 0.82
CA ASP A 26 29.84 2.76 2.10
C ASP A 26 28.84 3.94 2.03
N ARG A 27 28.70 4.54 0.84
CA ARG A 27 27.84 5.69 0.55
C ARG A 27 27.10 5.48 -0.77
N PRO A 28 25.96 6.18 -0.98
CA PRO A 28 25.28 6.17 -2.27
C PRO A 28 26.23 6.60 -3.41
N VAL A 29 26.18 5.88 -4.52
CA VAL A 29 26.87 6.27 -5.75
C VAL A 29 25.99 7.27 -6.49
N GLU A 30 26.42 8.53 -6.54
CA GLU A 30 25.73 9.58 -7.30
C GLU A 30 26.38 9.76 -8.68
N LEU A 31 25.60 9.56 -9.74
CA LEU A 31 26.04 9.80 -11.11
C LEU A 31 25.61 11.21 -11.53
N VAL A 32 26.54 12.17 -11.53
CA VAL A 32 26.28 13.62 -11.73
C VAL A 32 26.51 14.13 -13.16
N GLY A 33 26.45 13.25 -14.16
CA GLY A 33 26.63 13.61 -15.56
C GLY A 33 25.60 14.63 -16.08
N SER A 34 26.01 15.44 -17.04
CA SER A 34 25.19 16.51 -17.65
C SER A 34 24.03 15.98 -18.52
N SER A 35 24.13 14.74 -19.01
CA SER A 35 23.10 14.07 -19.81
C SER A 35 22.62 12.77 -19.14
N GLY A 36 21.45 12.28 -19.55
CA GLY A 36 20.93 10.98 -19.07
C GLY A 36 21.86 9.81 -19.37
N THR A 37 22.53 9.82 -20.53
CA THR A 37 23.49 8.78 -20.93
C THR A 37 24.77 8.75 -20.08
N GLN A 38 25.13 9.87 -19.46
CA GLN A 38 26.27 9.96 -18.53
C GLN A 38 25.89 9.56 -17.10
N ARG A 39 24.60 9.34 -16.82
CA ARG A 39 24.07 9.01 -15.48
C ARG A 39 23.59 7.56 -15.40
N GLN A 40 24.32 6.65 -16.04
CA GLN A 40 23.98 5.23 -16.12
C GLN A 40 25.24 4.39 -15.93
N VAL A 41 25.10 3.25 -15.26
CA VAL A 41 26.09 2.17 -15.27
C VAL A 41 25.61 1.12 -16.27
N LEU A 42 26.41 0.86 -17.30
CA LEU A 42 26.10 -0.09 -18.37
C LEU A 42 26.99 -1.33 -18.27
N GLY A 43 26.52 -2.44 -18.82
CA GLY A 43 27.31 -3.69 -18.90
C GLY A 43 27.37 -4.48 -17.60
N LEU A 44 26.50 -4.21 -16.64
CA LEU A 44 26.31 -5.08 -15.48
C LEU A 44 25.74 -6.42 -15.96
N ALA A 45 26.29 -7.52 -15.44
CA ALA A 45 25.67 -8.82 -15.60
C ALA A 45 24.34 -8.86 -14.82
N PRO A 46 23.37 -9.69 -15.24
CA PRO A 46 22.15 -9.90 -14.46
C PRO A 46 22.49 -10.34 -13.04
N ALA A 47 21.80 -9.75 -12.05
CA ALA A 47 21.97 -10.15 -10.65
C ALA A 47 21.51 -11.60 -10.45
N SER A 48 22.38 -12.44 -9.92
CA SER A 48 22.11 -13.86 -9.66
C SER A 48 22.20 -14.24 -8.18
N ASP A 49 22.87 -13.42 -7.36
CA ASP A 49 23.06 -13.65 -5.93
C ASP A 49 22.55 -12.46 -5.08
N PRO A 50 22.19 -12.67 -3.80
CA PRO A 50 21.68 -11.61 -2.90
C PRO A 50 22.61 -10.41 -2.68
N GLY A 51 23.89 -10.54 -3.01
CA GLY A 51 24.90 -9.46 -2.90
C GLY A 51 25.14 -8.69 -4.20
N ASP A 52 24.52 -9.13 -5.31
CA ASP A 52 24.70 -8.50 -6.61
C ASP A 52 23.95 -7.17 -6.69
N ALA A 53 24.51 -6.22 -7.45
CA ALA A 53 23.78 -5.01 -7.79
C ALA A 53 22.63 -5.37 -8.75
N LEU A 54 21.39 -5.03 -8.36
CA LEU A 54 20.23 -5.22 -9.23
C LEU A 54 20.33 -4.30 -10.45
N ASP A 55 20.52 -4.89 -11.63
CA ASP A 55 20.40 -4.16 -12.88
C ASP A 55 18.92 -3.86 -13.19
N ALA A 56 18.69 -2.83 -14.00
CA ALA A 56 17.34 -2.36 -14.30
C ALA A 56 16.47 -3.43 -14.99
N ALA A 57 17.06 -4.32 -15.80
CA ALA A 57 16.29 -5.35 -16.50
C ALA A 57 15.84 -6.45 -15.52
N THR A 58 16.71 -6.85 -14.59
CA THR A 58 16.37 -7.80 -13.50
C THR A 58 15.33 -7.21 -12.55
N GLU A 59 15.45 -5.92 -12.21
CA GLU A 59 14.48 -5.23 -11.35
C GLU A 59 13.09 -5.12 -12.01
N GLN A 60 13.06 -4.71 -13.28
CA GLN A 60 11.83 -4.58 -14.06
C GLN A 60 11.21 -5.94 -14.38
N GLY A 61 12.03 -6.96 -14.65
CA GLY A 61 11.57 -8.33 -14.86
C GLY A 61 11.01 -8.96 -13.59
N GLY A 62 11.43 -8.47 -12.41
CA GLY A 62 10.81 -8.79 -11.15
C GLY A 62 11.07 -10.20 -10.62
N GLY A 63 11.89 -11.01 -11.30
CA GLY A 63 12.10 -12.42 -10.97
C GLY A 63 12.70 -12.71 -9.59
N HIS A 64 13.19 -11.69 -8.88
CA HIS A 64 13.73 -11.81 -7.52
C HIS A 64 12.69 -11.56 -6.42
N ARG A 65 11.51 -11.01 -6.75
CA ARG A 65 10.44 -10.71 -5.80
C ARG A 65 9.06 -11.18 -6.25
N PHE A 66 8.83 -11.38 -7.54
CA PHE A 66 7.56 -11.83 -8.07
C PHE A 66 7.57 -13.33 -8.29
N ALA A 67 6.55 -13.98 -7.76
CA ALA A 67 6.29 -15.38 -8.03
C ALA A 67 4.86 -15.56 -8.52
N THR A 68 4.72 -16.40 -9.54
CA THR A 68 3.42 -16.84 -10.06
C THR A 68 3.20 -18.30 -9.71
N THR A 69 1.98 -18.62 -9.29
CA THR A 69 1.37 -19.94 -8.92
C THR A 69 1.39 -20.24 -7.40
N VAL A 70 0.36 -20.86 -6.76
CA VAL A 70 -0.42 -22.08 -7.08
C VAL A 70 -1.76 -22.16 -6.32
N THR A 71 -2.71 -22.97 -6.81
CA THR A 71 -4.04 -23.28 -6.23
C THR A 71 -4.02 -23.75 -4.77
N GLY A 72 -4.99 -23.30 -3.97
CA GLY A 72 -5.21 -23.77 -2.61
C GLY A 72 -4.52 -22.92 -1.54
N ILE A 73 -4.24 -23.54 -0.39
CA ILE A 73 -3.68 -22.89 0.81
C ILE A 73 -2.16 -23.02 0.95
N GLN A 74 -1.49 -23.78 0.07
CA GLN A 74 -0.04 -23.94 0.09
C GLN A 74 0.56 -23.28 -1.15
N TRP A 75 1.21 -22.14 -0.95
CA TRP A 75 1.79 -21.32 -2.01
C TRP A 75 3.24 -21.77 -2.26
N ASN A 76 3.47 -22.39 -3.42
CA ASN A 76 4.79 -22.78 -3.87
C ASN A 76 5.41 -21.68 -4.74
N VAL A 77 6.41 -20.99 -4.17
CA VAL A 77 7.08 -19.84 -4.75
C VAL A 77 8.47 -20.24 -5.22
N GLN A 78 8.80 -19.90 -6.46
CA GLN A 78 10.14 -20.06 -7.03
C GLN A 78 10.78 -18.68 -7.21
N LEU A 79 11.94 -18.48 -6.61
CA LEU A 79 12.75 -17.26 -6.64
C LEU A 79 14.17 -17.63 -7.09
N PRO A 80 14.46 -17.55 -8.40
CA PRO A 80 15.76 -17.95 -8.93
C PRO A 80 16.96 -17.24 -8.28
N GLY A 81 16.78 -16.00 -7.80
CA GLY A 81 17.84 -15.21 -7.15
C GLY A 81 18.11 -15.56 -5.68
N LEU A 82 17.41 -16.56 -5.11
CA LEU A 82 17.59 -16.99 -3.73
C LEU A 82 18.19 -18.41 -3.69
N SER A 83 19.47 -18.52 -3.35
CA SER A 83 20.23 -19.78 -3.36
C SER A 83 20.13 -20.61 -2.06
N GLY A 84 19.21 -20.27 -1.14
CA GLY A 84 19.02 -20.95 0.14
C GLY A 84 17.67 -20.66 0.80
N GLU A 85 17.58 -20.89 2.12
CA GLU A 85 16.42 -20.50 2.91
C GLU A 85 16.24 -18.98 2.90
N PRO A 86 15.00 -18.47 2.92
CA PRO A 86 14.74 -17.05 3.10
C PRO A 86 15.34 -16.58 4.43
N SER A 87 15.90 -15.37 4.42
CA SER A 87 16.42 -14.71 5.62
C SER A 87 15.47 -13.59 6.04
N ALA A 88 15.51 -13.18 7.32
CA ALA A 88 14.65 -12.10 7.78
C ALA A 88 14.83 -10.84 6.90
N GLY A 89 13.72 -10.30 6.41
CA GLY A 89 13.69 -9.21 5.42
C GLY A 89 13.50 -9.63 3.97
N THR A 90 13.50 -10.93 3.65
CA THR A 90 13.12 -11.40 2.30
C THR A 90 11.69 -10.97 1.97
N GLU A 91 11.53 -10.16 0.91
CA GLU A 91 10.23 -9.69 0.43
C GLU A 91 9.75 -10.53 -0.76
N LEU A 92 8.47 -10.91 -0.74
CA LEU A 92 7.78 -11.62 -1.82
C LEU A 92 6.51 -10.88 -2.24
N ASN A 93 6.27 -10.85 -3.54
CA ASN A 93 5.03 -10.42 -4.14
C ASN A 93 4.41 -11.61 -4.88
N VAL A 94 3.34 -12.15 -4.32
CA VAL A 94 2.66 -13.36 -4.79
C VAL A 94 1.29 -12.98 -5.35
N ARG A 95 0.96 -13.47 -6.55
CA ARG A 95 -0.43 -13.36 -7.05
C ARG A 95 -1.29 -14.41 -6.34
N THR A 96 -2.34 -13.96 -5.65
CA THR A 96 -3.21 -14.82 -4.86
C THR A 96 -3.94 -15.83 -5.76
N PRO A 97 -3.96 -17.12 -5.38
CA PRO A 97 -4.62 -18.15 -6.17
C PRO A 97 -6.13 -18.16 -5.97
N THR A 98 -6.81 -19.11 -6.61
CA THR A 98 -8.21 -19.41 -6.34
C THR A 98 -8.43 -19.67 -4.85
N ILE A 99 -9.47 -19.04 -4.31
CA ILE A 99 -9.84 -19.09 -2.89
C ILE A 99 -10.00 -20.53 -2.41
N ALA A 100 -9.39 -20.84 -1.27
CA ALA A 100 -9.56 -22.09 -0.56
C ALA A 100 -9.59 -21.86 0.95
N PRO A 101 -10.46 -22.55 1.71
CA PRO A 101 -10.51 -22.42 3.15
C PRO A 101 -9.29 -23.08 3.81
N GLY A 102 -8.77 -22.44 4.86
CA GLY A 102 -7.66 -22.94 5.67
C GLY A 102 -6.47 -21.97 5.75
N ASP A 103 -5.55 -22.28 6.67
CA ASP A 103 -4.37 -21.47 6.96
C ASP A 103 -3.40 -21.51 5.77
N VAL A 104 -3.01 -20.32 5.32
CA VAL A 104 -2.08 -20.16 4.21
C VAL A 104 -0.65 -20.44 4.69
N SER A 105 0.09 -21.20 3.88
CA SER A 105 1.53 -21.39 4.05
C SER A 105 2.27 -21.17 2.73
N VAL A 106 3.53 -20.78 2.82
CA VAL A 106 4.42 -20.55 1.68
C VAL A 106 5.61 -21.48 1.76
N THR A 107 5.96 -22.10 0.63
CA THR A 107 7.26 -22.75 0.43
C THR A 107 8.06 -21.94 -0.59
N VAL A 108 9.31 -21.61 -0.30
CA VAL A 108 10.18 -20.82 -1.18
C VAL A 108 11.33 -21.71 -1.65
N ASN A 109 11.46 -21.95 -2.95
CA ASN A 109 12.51 -22.82 -3.53
C ASN A 109 12.60 -24.21 -2.85
N GLY A 110 11.46 -24.73 -2.38
CA GLY A 110 11.39 -26.00 -1.65
C GLY A 110 11.66 -25.91 -0.14
N PHE A 111 12.05 -24.76 0.39
CA PHE A 111 12.16 -24.51 1.83
C PHE A 111 10.80 -24.11 2.43
N GLY A 112 10.54 -24.51 3.68
CA GLY A 112 9.26 -24.33 4.37
C GLY A 112 8.57 -25.66 4.70
N PRO A 113 7.25 -25.67 4.97
CA PRO A 113 6.31 -24.55 4.85
C PRO A 113 6.48 -23.50 5.94
N TYR A 114 6.40 -22.24 5.55
CA TYR A 114 6.34 -21.08 6.45
C TYR A 114 4.89 -20.61 6.55
N ALA A 115 4.41 -20.33 7.75
CA ALA A 115 3.08 -19.74 7.93
C ALA A 115 3.03 -18.33 7.31
N VAL A 116 1.84 -17.91 6.86
CA VAL A 116 1.57 -16.51 6.50
C VAL A 116 0.63 -15.92 7.53
N GLU A 117 0.98 -14.78 8.10
CA GLU A 117 0.22 -14.10 9.14
C GLU A 117 -0.26 -12.72 8.69
N ILE A 118 -1.46 -12.32 9.12
CA ILE A 118 -1.98 -10.95 8.90
C ILE A 118 -1.62 -10.01 10.04
N SER A 119 -1.27 -10.56 11.20
CA SER A 119 -0.84 -9.88 12.42
C SER A 119 -0.17 -10.93 13.31
N PRO A 120 0.65 -10.53 14.30
CA PRO A 120 1.40 -11.48 15.12
C PRO A 120 0.52 -12.59 15.73
N GLY A 121 0.78 -13.83 15.34
CA GLY A 121 0.07 -15.03 15.77
C GLY A 121 -1.31 -15.25 15.13
N VAL A 122 -1.69 -14.46 14.12
CA VAL A 122 -2.97 -14.58 13.42
C VAL A 122 -2.73 -15.08 12.00
N PRO A 123 -3.05 -16.34 11.68
CA PRO A 123 -2.82 -16.89 10.35
C PRO A 123 -3.71 -16.19 9.32
N LEU A 124 -3.16 -16.03 8.12
CA LEU A 124 -3.93 -15.68 6.93
C LEU A 124 -4.78 -16.88 6.53
N LEU A 125 -6.07 -16.67 6.35
CA LEU A 125 -6.97 -17.67 5.77
C LEU A 125 -7.05 -17.47 4.25
N GLY A 126 -7.05 -18.58 3.50
CA GLY A 126 -7.05 -18.53 2.03
C GLY A 126 -8.32 -17.96 1.41
N ASP A 127 -9.38 -17.76 2.18
CA ASP A 127 -10.64 -17.09 1.79
C ASP A 127 -10.68 -15.59 2.13
N GLN A 128 -9.67 -15.07 2.83
CA GLN A 128 -9.59 -13.65 3.14
C GLN A 128 -9.06 -12.82 1.97
N LEU A 129 -8.30 -13.41 1.04
CA LEU A 129 -7.78 -12.72 -0.13
C LEU A 129 -8.60 -13.00 -1.38
N THR A 130 -8.92 -11.96 -2.13
CA THR A 130 -9.56 -12.12 -3.44
C THR A 130 -8.57 -12.72 -4.43
N GLU A 131 -9.00 -13.71 -5.20
CA GLU A 131 -8.22 -14.34 -6.27
C GLU A 131 -7.66 -13.28 -7.25
N GLY A 132 -6.40 -13.47 -7.66
CA GLY A 132 -5.75 -12.63 -8.66
C GLY A 132 -5.23 -11.30 -8.14
N THR A 133 -5.41 -10.97 -6.86
CA THR A 133 -4.79 -9.81 -6.22
C THR A 133 -3.31 -10.07 -5.94
N MET A 134 -2.52 -9.02 -5.71
CA MET A 134 -1.12 -9.16 -5.30
C MET A 134 -1.04 -9.14 -3.78
N ALA A 135 -0.42 -10.14 -3.19
CA ALA A 135 -0.05 -10.21 -1.78
C ALA A 135 1.44 -9.89 -1.63
N SER A 136 1.77 -8.91 -0.80
CA SER A 136 3.13 -8.50 -0.44
C SER A 136 3.46 -9.09 0.93
N LEU A 137 4.49 -9.90 1.00
CA LEU A 137 4.91 -10.67 2.16
C LEU A 137 6.34 -10.27 2.53
N VAL A 138 6.64 -10.21 3.83
CA VAL A 138 8.02 -10.11 4.34
C VAL A 138 8.29 -11.25 5.29
N PHE A 139 9.43 -11.92 5.13
CA PHE A 139 9.88 -12.97 6.02
C PHE A 139 10.46 -12.38 7.31
N GLU A 140 9.99 -12.79 8.48
CA GLU A 140 10.49 -12.31 9.77
C GLU A 140 11.54 -13.26 10.41
N GLY A 141 11.79 -14.41 9.78
CA GLY A 141 12.77 -15.42 10.23
C GLY A 141 12.18 -16.81 10.46
N ASN A 142 10.87 -16.90 10.76
CA ASN A 142 10.15 -18.18 10.93
C ASN A 142 8.79 -18.23 10.22
N HIS A 143 8.21 -17.08 9.88
CA HIS A 143 6.94 -16.95 9.15
C HIS A 143 6.99 -15.72 8.23
N PHE A 144 6.01 -15.61 7.34
CA PHE A 144 5.79 -14.45 6.50
C PHE A 144 4.69 -13.56 7.08
N GLN A 145 4.95 -12.26 7.16
CA GLN A 145 3.97 -11.25 7.50
C GLN A 145 3.38 -10.66 6.20
N LEU A 146 2.06 -10.66 6.09
CA LEU A 146 1.34 -10.03 4.99
C LEU A 146 1.27 -8.51 5.23
N LEU A 147 1.82 -7.73 4.29
CA LEU A 147 1.95 -6.28 4.40
C LEU A 147 0.74 -5.54 3.85
N ASN A 148 0.10 -6.10 2.83
CA ASN A 148 -1.05 -5.50 2.14
C ASN A 148 -2.29 -6.39 2.29
N GLY A 149 -2.46 -6.93 3.50
CA GLY A 149 -3.46 -7.94 3.80
C GLY A 149 -4.89 -7.54 3.51
N PRO A 150 -5.82 -8.49 3.64
CA PRO A 150 -7.21 -8.34 3.22
C PRO A 150 -7.72 -7.01 3.77
N THR A 151 -7.92 -6.05 2.86
CA THR A 151 -8.39 -4.67 3.08
C THR A 151 -8.55 -4.33 4.55
N HIS A 152 -7.65 -3.51 5.13
CA HIS A 152 -7.74 -2.94 6.49
C HIS A 152 -9.12 -3.20 7.08
N VAL A 153 -9.26 -4.21 7.97
CA VAL A 153 -10.56 -4.68 8.48
C VAL A 153 -11.46 -3.46 8.63
N ARG A 154 -12.42 -3.32 7.69
CA ARG A 154 -13.09 -2.03 7.47
C ARG A 154 -13.71 -1.68 8.79
N ARG A 155 -13.29 -0.56 9.38
CA ARG A 155 -13.73 -0.27 10.74
C ARG A 155 -15.25 -0.25 10.74
N THR A 156 -15.86 -1.04 11.62
CA THR A 156 -17.32 -1.05 11.75
C THR A 156 -17.77 0.36 12.05
N CYS A 157 -18.88 0.80 11.44
CA CYS A 157 -19.39 2.12 11.74
C CYS A 157 -19.71 2.21 13.24
N PRO A 158 -19.23 3.26 13.93
CA PRO A 158 -19.61 3.50 15.32
C PRO A 158 -21.14 3.60 15.45
N ALA A 159 -21.64 3.34 16.67
CA ALA A 159 -23.07 3.48 16.95
C ALA A 159 -23.59 4.88 16.54
N GLY A 160 -24.77 4.89 15.90
CA GLY A 160 -25.41 6.10 15.37
C GLY A 160 -24.89 6.56 13.99
N MET A 161 -24.00 5.79 13.36
CA MET A 161 -23.50 6.07 12.02
C MET A 161 -23.83 4.93 11.05
N VAL A 162 -23.98 5.28 9.77
CA VAL A 162 -24.22 4.34 8.67
C VAL A 162 -23.08 4.39 7.67
N ALA A 163 -22.74 3.23 7.10
CA ALA A 163 -21.73 3.12 6.07
C ALA A 163 -22.25 3.69 4.75
N VAL A 164 -21.63 4.76 4.26
CA VAL A 164 -21.93 5.29 2.91
C VAL A 164 -21.16 4.51 1.86
N GLY A 165 -20.06 3.87 2.24
CA GLY A 165 -19.28 2.99 1.38
C GLY A 165 -18.11 2.42 2.14
N ASP A 166 -17.04 2.14 1.40
CA ASP A 166 -15.87 1.44 1.93
C ASP A 166 -14.94 2.38 2.71
N GLN A 167 -15.07 3.69 2.50
CA GLN A 167 -14.11 4.68 2.99
C GLN A 167 -14.58 5.45 4.23
N PHE A 168 -15.90 5.55 4.45
CA PHE A 168 -16.42 6.36 5.57
C PHE A 168 -17.82 5.96 6.03
N CYS A 169 -18.14 6.37 7.26
CA CYS A 169 -19.47 6.40 7.83
C CYS A 169 -19.94 7.84 8.02
N ILE A 170 -21.25 8.07 8.01
CA ILE A 170 -21.88 9.35 8.34
C ILE A 170 -22.90 9.15 9.46
N GLU A 171 -23.07 10.16 10.33
CA GLU A 171 -24.14 10.15 11.32
C GLU A 171 -25.52 10.09 10.67
N GLN A 172 -26.42 9.29 11.27
CA GLN A 172 -27.81 9.15 10.79
C GLN A 172 -28.71 10.31 11.17
N THR A 173 -28.39 11.05 12.23
CA THR A 173 -29.15 12.21 12.70
C THR A 173 -28.30 13.47 12.62
N GLU A 174 -28.91 14.57 12.16
CA GLU A 174 -28.30 15.89 12.22
C GLU A 174 -28.17 16.36 13.67
N ARG A 175 -27.09 17.09 13.97
CA ARG A 175 -26.88 17.72 15.28
C ARG A 175 -27.60 19.06 15.36
N ILE A 176 -27.70 19.62 16.55
CA ILE A 176 -28.26 20.97 16.76
C ILE A 176 -27.42 22.03 16.03
N THR A 177 -28.05 23.17 15.72
CA THR A 177 -27.39 24.31 15.12
C THR A 177 -26.33 24.89 16.05
N THR A 178 -25.15 25.20 15.49
CA THR A 178 -24.03 25.81 16.20
C THR A 178 -23.06 26.44 15.20
N ASP A 179 -22.05 27.18 15.65
CA ASP A 179 -20.99 27.67 14.77
C ASP A 179 -20.08 26.53 14.29
N PHE A 180 -19.35 26.77 13.20
CA PHE A 180 -18.49 25.77 12.57
C PHE A 180 -17.43 25.20 13.52
N PHE A 181 -16.80 26.04 14.36
CA PHE A 181 -15.72 25.60 15.24
C PHE A 181 -16.26 24.67 16.33
N THR A 182 -17.38 25.03 16.93
CA THR A 182 -18.07 24.19 17.91
C THR A 182 -18.52 22.87 17.27
N ALA A 183 -19.09 22.91 16.05
CA ALA A 183 -19.46 21.69 15.32
C ALA A 183 -18.26 20.77 15.07
N ALA A 184 -17.12 21.33 14.64
CA ALA A 184 -15.89 20.58 14.40
C ALA A 184 -15.33 19.95 15.68
N VAL A 185 -15.28 20.70 16.78
CA VAL A 185 -14.82 20.21 18.09
C VAL A 185 -15.73 19.09 18.60
N ASN A 186 -17.04 19.23 18.47
CA ASN A 186 -18.00 18.20 18.90
C ASN A 186 -17.79 16.89 18.15
N CYS A 187 -17.51 16.93 16.84
CA CYS A 187 -17.13 15.72 16.11
C CYS A 187 -15.80 15.14 16.60
N ALA A 188 -14.79 15.99 16.83
CA ALA A 188 -13.45 15.55 17.23
C ALA A 188 -13.43 14.87 18.61
N LEU A 189 -14.24 15.36 19.57
CA LEU A 189 -14.37 14.77 20.90
C LEU A 189 -14.87 13.31 20.87
N GLU A 190 -15.54 12.92 19.80
CA GLU A 190 -16.04 11.56 19.59
C GLU A 190 -15.14 10.74 18.65
N ASN A 191 -13.91 11.19 18.38
CA ASN A 191 -12.99 10.62 17.39
C ASN A 191 -13.57 10.58 15.97
N ARG A 192 -14.39 11.58 15.62
CA ARG A 192 -14.98 11.79 14.30
C ARG A 192 -14.49 13.14 13.74
N ARG A 193 -14.96 13.51 12.57
CA ARG A 193 -14.72 14.84 11.97
C ARG A 193 -15.97 15.34 11.28
N LEU A 194 -16.05 16.62 10.96
CA LEU A 194 -17.07 17.08 10.02
C LEU A 194 -16.90 16.34 8.67
N CYS A 195 -18.02 16.01 8.04
CA CYS A 195 -18.02 15.44 6.70
C CYS A 195 -17.45 16.45 5.70
N THR A 196 -16.62 16.00 4.77
CA THR A 196 -16.25 16.83 3.62
C THR A 196 -17.47 17.03 2.72
N TRP A 197 -17.43 18.04 1.85
CA TRP A 197 -18.50 18.24 0.87
C TRP A 197 -18.76 16.99 0.00
N GLY A 198 -17.70 16.32 -0.47
CA GLY A 198 -17.83 15.13 -1.31
C GLY A 198 -18.48 13.95 -0.60
N GLU A 199 -18.10 13.72 0.67
CA GLU A 199 -18.70 12.66 1.50
C GLU A 199 -20.17 12.93 1.79
N TRP A 200 -20.50 14.16 2.15
CA TRP A 200 -21.88 14.56 2.39
C TRP A 200 -22.73 14.38 1.12
N ALA A 201 -22.23 14.81 -0.03
CA ALA A 201 -22.93 14.66 -1.31
C ALA A 201 -23.15 13.19 -1.69
N ALA A 202 -22.13 12.34 -1.50
CA ALA A 202 -22.24 10.90 -1.74
C ALA A 202 -23.25 10.21 -0.81
N ALA A 203 -23.34 10.65 0.45
CA ALA A 203 -24.35 10.18 1.37
C ALA A 203 -25.77 10.64 0.97
N CYS A 204 -25.90 11.90 0.57
CA CYS A 204 -27.20 12.49 0.24
C CYS A 204 -27.85 11.84 -0.98
N THR A 205 -27.06 11.51 -2.02
CA THR A 205 -27.59 10.83 -3.21
C THR A 205 -28.13 9.43 -2.90
N ARG A 206 -27.66 8.79 -1.82
CA ARG A 206 -28.10 7.48 -1.33
C ARG A 206 -29.01 7.56 -0.10
N ARG A 207 -29.53 8.75 0.23
CA ARG A 207 -30.21 9.00 1.51
C ARG A 207 -31.40 8.09 1.82
N VAL A 208 -32.11 7.60 0.80
CA VAL A 208 -33.25 6.68 0.99
C VAL A 208 -32.76 5.26 1.35
N GLU A 209 -31.67 4.82 0.73
CA GLU A 209 -31.07 3.50 0.99
C GLU A 209 -30.42 3.44 2.38
N LEU A 210 -29.88 4.58 2.83
CA LEU A 210 -29.11 4.68 4.08
C LEU A 210 -29.94 5.22 5.27
N ASP A 211 -31.24 5.39 5.10
CA ASP A 211 -32.17 5.98 6.09
C ASP A 211 -31.75 7.38 6.60
N LEU A 212 -31.18 8.20 5.71
CA LEU A 212 -30.72 9.57 5.99
C LEU A 212 -31.76 10.62 5.56
N TYR A 213 -32.99 10.52 6.08
CA TYR A 213 -34.12 11.30 5.55
C TYR A 213 -33.97 12.82 5.70
N THR A 214 -33.24 13.31 6.69
CA THR A 214 -33.02 14.75 6.96
C THR A 214 -31.72 15.31 6.36
N MET A 215 -31.19 14.69 5.30
CA MET A 215 -30.06 15.25 4.53
C MET A 215 -30.44 16.48 3.69
N VAL A 216 -31.70 16.88 3.65
CA VAL A 216 -32.11 18.11 2.97
C VAL A 216 -33.10 18.90 3.83
N GLY A 217 -33.14 20.21 3.65
CA GLY A 217 -34.05 21.12 4.36
C GLY A 217 -33.33 22.08 5.30
N ASN A 218 -32.18 21.66 5.86
CA ASN A 218 -31.31 22.48 6.68
C ASN A 218 -29.97 22.70 5.97
N TRP A 219 -29.31 23.82 6.25
CA TRP A 219 -27.91 23.97 5.89
C TRP A 219 -27.05 23.14 6.83
N GLU A 220 -26.10 22.37 6.29
CA GLU A 220 -25.13 21.63 7.09
C GLU A 220 -23.70 22.17 6.88
N TRP A 221 -22.94 22.27 7.97
CA TRP A 221 -21.51 22.54 7.91
C TRP A 221 -20.74 21.38 7.29
N THR A 222 -19.76 21.69 6.43
CA THR A 222 -18.82 20.71 5.87
C THR A 222 -17.39 21.06 6.26
N ASN A 223 -16.52 20.05 6.33
CA ASN A 223 -15.08 20.22 6.54
C ASN A 223 -14.35 20.72 5.27
N SER A 224 -14.91 21.72 4.60
CA SER A 224 -14.40 22.25 3.34
C SER A 224 -14.42 23.77 3.38
N SER A 225 -13.27 24.40 3.09
CA SER A 225 -13.14 25.85 3.06
C SER A 225 -13.91 26.45 1.90
N ALA A 226 -14.27 27.73 2.03
CA ALA A 226 -14.92 28.51 0.98
C ALA A 226 -13.94 29.28 0.08
N ASN A 227 -12.61 29.12 0.28
CA ASN A 227 -11.57 29.95 -0.35
C ASN A 227 -11.75 31.46 -0.12
N GLU A 228 -12.35 31.82 1.00
CA GLU A 228 -12.57 33.19 1.47
C GLU A 228 -12.23 33.25 2.97
N ASP A 229 -11.77 34.42 3.43
CA ASP A 229 -11.37 34.59 4.83
C ASP A 229 -12.54 34.29 5.78
N GLN A 230 -12.28 33.44 6.77
CA GLN A 230 -13.24 33.02 7.79
C GLN A 230 -14.53 32.36 7.25
N SER A 231 -14.56 31.97 5.98
CA SER A 231 -15.73 31.34 5.37
C SER A 231 -15.54 29.85 5.13
N VAL A 232 -16.61 29.09 5.34
CA VAL A 232 -16.68 27.64 5.14
C VAL A 232 -17.86 27.29 4.25
N ARG A 233 -17.79 26.11 3.63
CA ARG A 233 -18.83 25.63 2.72
C ARG A 233 -19.97 24.98 3.51
N VAL A 234 -21.19 25.35 3.14
CA VAL A 234 -22.45 24.76 3.63
C VAL A 234 -23.20 24.06 2.51
N VAL A 235 -24.02 23.06 2.85
CA VAL A 235 -24.73 22.21 1.88
C VAL A 235 -26.14 21.86 2.34
N GLY A 236 -26.96 21.34 1.42
CA GLY A 236 -28.15 20.56 1.78
C GLY A 236 -29.48 21.29 1.92
N TYR A 237 -29.54 22.61 1.75
CA TYR A 237 -30.78 23.34 2.02
C TYR A 237 -31.99 22.90 1.18
N LEU A 238 -31.89 22.88 -0.16
CA LEU A 238 -33.00 22.47 -1.03
C LEU A 238 -32.82 21.09 -1.67
N SER A 239 -31.57 20.67 -1.86
CA SER A 239 -31.21 19.45 -2.56
C SER A 239 -29.82 18.97 -2.18
N CYS A 240 -29.48 17.74 -2.57
CA CYS A 240 -28.13 17.18 -2.42
C CYS A 240 -27.05 17.93 -3.20
N THR A 241 -27.43 18.78 -4.15
CA THR A 241 -26.50 19.60 -4.96
C THR A 241 -26.46 21.05 -4.52
N THR A 242 -27.34 21.46 -3.60
CA THR A 242 -27.37 22.82 -3.08
C THR A 242 -26.16 23.05 -2.19
N SER A 243 -25.37 24.07 -2.53
CA SER A 243 -24.20 24.49 -1.75
C SER A 243 -24.13 26.01 -1.64
N GLY A 244 -23.41 26.48 -0.62
CA GLY A 244 -23.17 27.89 -0.38
C GLY A 244 -21.95 28.10 0.51
N THR A 245 -21.70 29.35 0.87
CA THR A 245 -20.60 29.75 1.76
C THR A 245 -21.14 30.63 2.89
N ARG A 246 -20.56 30.51 4.08
CA ARG A 246 -20.94 31.28 5.26
C ARG A 246 -19.73 31.53 6.15
N LEU A 247 -19.80 32.57 6.97
CA LEU A 247 -18.83 32.82 8.03
C LEU A 247 -18.86 31.68 9.04
N ALA A 248 -17.69 31.18 9.42
CA ALA A 248 -17.51 30.07 10.35
C ALA A 248 -18.11 30.37 11.74
N THR A 249 -18.28 31.64 12.10
CA THR A 249 -18.83 32.08 13.39
C THR A 249 -20.36 32.21 13.41
N ASP A 250 -21.06 31.88 12.32
CA ASP A 250 -22.52 32.02 12.23
C ASP A 250 -23.25 30.89 12.99
N ALA A 251 -23.45 31.09 14.30
CA ALA A 251 -23.84 30.03 15.21
C ALA A 251 -25.29 29.51 15.07
N VAL A 252 -26.17 30.24 14.37
CA VAL A 252 -27.61 29.93 14.33
C VAL A 252 -28.06 29.45 12.95
N PHE A 253 -27.11 29.20 12.05
CA PHE A 253 -27.43 29.03 10.63
C PHE A 253 -27.44 27.58 10.16
N ALA A 254 -26.50 26.76 10.60
CA ALA A 254 -26.31 25.42 10.06
C ALA A 254 -26.19 24.36 11.16
N VAL A 255 -26.76 23.19 10.86
CA VAL A 255 -26.59 21.96 11.61
C VAL A 255 -25.29 21.27 11.17
N SER A 256 -25.00 20.10 11.72
CA SER A 256 -23.85 19.31 11.29
C SER A 256 -24.09 17.82 11.43
N ARG A 257 -23.33 17.04 10.67
CA ARG A 257 -23.14 15.60 10.85
C ARG A 257 -21.67 15.30 10.89
N CYS A 258 -21.29 14.36 11.72
CA CYS A 258 -19.94 13.86 11.75
C CYS A 258 -19.76 12.69 10.76
N CYS A 259 -18.56 12.57 10.23
CA CYS A 259 -18.06 11.48 9.43
C CYS A 259 -16.90 10.77 10.13
N TYR A 260 -16.77 9.48 9.88
CA TYR A 260 -15.75 8.61 10.42
C TYR A 260 -15.05 7.87 9.29
N SER A 261 -13.72 8.00 9.19
CA SER A 261 -12.94 7.30 8.17
C SER A 261 -12.81 5.82 8.52
N ARG A 262 -13.01 4.94 7.53
CA ARG A 262 -13.02 3.48 7.67
C ARG A 262 -11.80 2.82 7.05
#